data_AF-A0A1H4H2W7-F1
#
_entry.id   AF-A0A1H4H2W7-F1
#
_cell.length_a   1.000
_cell.length_b   1.000
_cell.length_c   1.000
_cell.angle_alpha   90.00
_cell.angle_beta   90.00
_cell.angle_gamma   90.00
#
_symmetry.space_group_name_H-M   'P 1'
#
loop_
_entity.id
_entity.type
_entity.pdbx_description
1 polymer ?
#
loop_
_entity_poly.entity_id
_entity_poly.type
_entity_poly.pdbx_seq_one_letter_code
_entity_poly.pdbx_strand_id
1 'polypeptide(L)'
;MSEARITFSNNETIIIREGDIFIPVQSIELDNETSSSMGKHCEIWSHTHDGLIPSITELLYKGQFFFNIEDKNTIYSTTSIVKVENL
;
A
#
# COMPACT_ATOMS: atom_id res chain seq x y z
N MET A 1 -14.52 -5.32 11.58
CA MET A 1 -13.54 -5.25 10.49
C MET A 1 -12.69 -4.04 10.79
N SER A 2 -11.40 -4.23 10.99
CA SER A 2 -10.51 -3.14 11.35
C SER A 2 -10.34 -2.19 10.15
N GLU A 3 -10.17 -0.90 10.42
CA GLU A 3 -9.92 0.12 9.40
C GLU A 3 -8.72 0.99 9.80
N ALA A 4 -8.08 1.60 8.81
CA ALA A 4 -7.04 2.58 9.01
C ALA A 4 -7.13 3.68 7.96
N ARG A 5 -6.67 4.87 8.31
CA ARG A 5 -6.52 5.99 7.39
C ARG A 5 -5.05 6.16 7.02
N ILE A 6 -4.80 6.29 5.72
CA ILE A 6 -3.55 6.80 5.18
C ILE A 6 -3.76 8.26 4.80
N THR A 7 -2.87 9.14 5.26
CA THR A 7 -2.81 10.56 4.84
C THR A 7 -1.57 10.80 4.00
N PHE A 8 -1.76 11.45 2.85
CA PHE A 8 -0.70 11.86 1.95
C PHE A 8 -0.30 13.31 2.17
N SER A 9 0.88 13.71 1.68
CA SER A 9 1.44 15.05 1.82
C SER A 9 0.63 16.16 1.16
N ASN A 10 -0.28 15.82 0.24
CA ASN A 10 -1.26 16.72 -0.37
C ASN A 10 -2.58 16.83 0.43
N ASN A 11 -2.64 16.26 1.64
CA ASN A 11 -3.82 16.12 2.50
C ASN A 11 -4.92 15.20 1.99
N GLU A 12 -4.73 14.51 0.86
CA GLU A 12 -5.64 13.44 0.47
C GLU A 12 -5.55 12.30 1.48
N THR A 13 -6.66 11.60 1.64
CA THR A 13 -6.76 10.45 2.54
C THR A 13 -7.45 9.30 1.86
N ILE A 14 -6.99 8.09 2.14
CA ILE A 14 -7.69 6.86 1.80
C ILE A 14 -8.00 6.06 3.05
N ILE A 15 -9.11 5.33 2.99
CA ILE A 15 -9.48 4.35 4.02
C ILE A 15 -9.07 2.98 3.50
N ILE A 16 -8.31 2.27 4.32
CA ILE A 16 -7.91 0.88 4.10
C ILE A 16 -8.66 0.02 5.11
N ARG A 17 -9.17 -1.11 4.65
CA ARG A 17 -9.90 -2.07 5.46
C ARG A 17 -9.17 -3.40 5.51
N GLU A 18 -9.36 -4.12 6.61
CA GLU A 18 -9.02 -5.54 6.67
C GLU A 18 -9.66 -6.30 5.49
N GLY A 19 -8.87 -7.14 4.82
CA GLY A 19 -9.27 -7.90 3.63
C GLY A 19 -9.04 -7.18 2.30
N ASP A 20 -8.74 -5.87 2.29
CA ASP A 20 -8.38 -5.18 1.04
C ASP A 20 -7.13 -5.83 0.42
N ILE A 21 -7.11 -5.94 -0.91
CA ILE A 21 -5.97 -6.50 -1.65
C ILE A 21 -5.30 -5.38 -2.45
N PHE A 22 -4.04 -5.13 -2.15
CA PHE A 22 -3.20 -4.17 -2.86
C PHE A 22 -2.10 -4.87 -3.65
N ILE A 23 -1.68 -4.22 -4.73
CA ILE A 23 -0.57 -4.67 -5.57
C ILE A 23 0.50 -3.58 -5.54
N PRO A 24 1.71 -3.85 -5.01
CA PRO A 24 2.81 -2.92 -5.08
C PRO A 24 3.39 -2.89 -6.50
N VAL A 25 3.92 -1.74 -6.90
CA VAL A 25 4.75 -1.58 -8.10
C VAL A 25 6.19 -1.47 -7.66
N GLN A 26 6.99 -2.41 -8.14
CA GLN A 26 8.38 -2.59 -7.77
C GLN A 26 9.28 -2.33 -8.97
N SER A 27 10.48 -1.84 -8.67
CA SER A 27 11.57 -1.75 -9.65
C SER A 27 12.18 -3.14 -9.87
N ILE A 28 12.42 -3.49 -11.13
CA ILE A 28 13.14 -4.69 -11.54
C ILE A 28 14.24 -4.31 -12.52
N GLU A 29 15.32 -5.08 -12.55
CA GLU A 29 16.36 -4.96 -13.57
C GLU A 29 16.10 -5.98 -14.67
N LEU A 30 15.92 -5.50 -15.91
CA LEU A 30 15.73 -6.32 -17.11
C LEU A 30 16.68 -5.80 -18.19
N ASP A 31 17.53 -6.67 -18.72
CA ASP A 31 18.49 -6.34 -19.79
C ASP A 31 19.40 -5.13 -19.47
N ASN A 32 19.79 -4.96 -18.21
CA ASN A 32 20.55 -3.81 -17.65
C ASN A 32 19.79 -2.47 -17.68
N GLU A 33 18.47 -2.50 -17.81
CA GLU A 33 17.60 -1.35 -17.66
C GLU A 33 16.64 -1.55 -16.49
N THR A 34 16.46 -0.47 -15.72
CA THR A 34 15.47 -0.43 -14.65
C THR A 34 14.06 -0.30 -15.23
N SER A 35 13.23 -1.31 -15.01
CA SER A 35 11.84 -1.38 -15.45
C SER A 35 10.88 -1.48 -14.26
N SER A 36 9.62 -1.09 -14.46
CA SER A 36 8.56 -1.25 -13.45
C SER A 36 7.83 -2.58 -13.65
N SER A 37 7.55 -3.30 -12.56
CA SER A 37 6.75 -4.52 -12.57
C SER A 37 5.73 -4.53 -11.44
N MET A 38 4.62 -5.21 -11.67
CA MET A 38 3.65 -5.51 -10.61
C MET A 38 4.24 -6.56 -9.67
N GLY A 39 4.19 -6.29 -8.37
CA GLY A 39 4.61 -7.22 -7.33
C GLY A 39 3.51 -8.21 -6.95
N LYS A 40 3.77 -9.01 -5.92
CA LYS A 40 2.79 -9.97 -5.40
C LYS A 40 1.65 -9.26 -4.68
N HIS A 41 0.45 -9.83 -4.77
CA HIS A 41 -0.72 -9.37 -4.03
C HIS A 41 -0.42 -9.30 -2.53
N CYS A 42 -0.91 -8.25 -1.89
CA CYS A 42 -0.80 -8.01 -0.45
C CYS A 42 -2.20 -7.83 0.11
N GLU A 43 -2.65 -8.82 0.87
CA GLU A 43 -3.90 -8.71 1.63
C GLU A 43 -3.63 -7.98 2.94
N ILE A 44 -4.48 -7.01 3.27
CA ILE A 44 -4.42 -6.28 4.52
C ILE A 44 -5.04 -7.13 5.63
N TRP A 45 -4.25 -7.42 6.66
CA TRP A 45 -4.65 -8.24 7.79
C TRP A 45 -4.58 -7.43 9.10
N SER A 46 -5.45 -7.76 10.06
CA SER A 46 -5.47 -7.12 11.37
C SER A 46 -4.63 -7.90 12.38
N HIS A 47 -3.61 -7.25 12.94
CA HIS A 47 -2.91 -7.76 14.13
C HIS A 47 -3.79 -7.61 15.36
N THR A 48 -3.70 -8.53 16.32
CA THR A 48 -4.52 -8.52 17.55
C THR A 48 -4.30 -7.28 18.41
N HIS A 49 -3.09 -6.71 18.39
CA HIS A 49 -2.72 -5.56 19.22
C HIS A 49 -2.51 -4.27 18.44
N ASP A 50 -2.00 -4.36 17.21
CA ASP A 50 -1.51 -3.19 16.47
C ASP A 50 -2.46 -2.78 15.32
N GLY A 51 -3.62 -3.42 15.22
CA GLY A 51 -4.59 -3.18 14.15
C GLY A 51 -3.99 -3.46 12.77
N LEU A 52 -4.20 -2.56 11.82
CA LEU A 52 -3.76 -2.75 10.43
C LEU A 52 -2.33 -2.25 10.16
N ILE A 53 -1.70 -1.55 11.11
CA ILE A 53 -0.40 -0.91 10.88
C ILE A 53 0.66 -1.89 10.36
N PRO A 54 0.84 -3.11 10.92
CA PRO A 54 1.85 -4.04 10.44
C PRO A 54 1.66 -4.40 8.95
N SER A 55 0.46 -4.84 8.56
CA SER A 55 0.18 -5.25 7.18
C SER A 55 0.25 -4.10 6.18
N ILE A 56 -0.16 -2.89 6.58
CA ILE A 56 0.01 -1.67 5.79
C ILE A 56 1.49 -1.38 5.58
N THR A 57 2.30 -1.38 6.65
CA THR A 57 3.74 -1.09 6.51
C THR A 57 4.46 -2.15 5.66
N GLU A 58 4.09 -3.43 5.76
CA GLU A 58 4.58 -4.48 4.87
C GLU A 58 4.29 -4.20 3.39
N LEU A 59 3.10 -3.71 3.06
CA LEU A 59 2.77 -3.26 1.70
C LEU A 59 3.68 -2.11 1.26
N LEU A 60 3.87 -1.10 2.12
CA LEU A 60 4.69 0.08 1.80
C LEU A 60 6.17 -0.25 1.59
N TYR A 61 6.69 -1.29 2.26
CA TYR A 61 8.06 -1.77 2.07
C TYR A 61 8.29 -2.51 0.74
N LYS A 62 7.23 -3.01 0.10
CA LYS A 62 7.35 -3.86 -1.10
C LYS A 62 7.52 -3.09 -2.41
N GLY A 63 7.27 -1.78 -2.44
CA GLY A 63 7.32 -1.01 -3.68
C GLY A 63 7.29 0.49 -3.47
N GLN A 64 7.59 1.23 -4.54
CA GLN A 64 7.52 2.70 -4.53
C GLN A 64 6.09 3.21 -4.73
N PHE A 65 5.25 2.38 -5.34
CA PHE A 65 3.85 2.67 -5.55
C PHE A 65 3.00 1.45 -5.22
N PHE A 66 1.69 1.66 -5.07
CA PHE A 66 0.72 0.60 -4.86
C PHE A 66 -0.67 1.04 -5.32
N PHE A 67 -1.54 0.07 -5.64
CA PHE A 67 -2.94 0.33 -5.97
C PHE A 67 -3.83 -0.77 -5.43
N ASN A 68 -5.11 -0.45 -5.20
CA ASN A 68 -6.11 -1.43 -4.79
C ASN A 68 -6.53 -2.26 -6.02
N ILE A 69 -6.60 -3.58 -5.90
CA ILE A 69 -6.96 -4.45 -7.04
C ILE A 69 -8.35 -4.14 -7.62
N GLU A 70 -9.25 -3.57 -6.82
CA GLU A 70 -10.59 -3.16 -7.23
C GLU A 70 -10.62 -1.79 -7.93
N ASP A 71 -9.61 -0.94 -7.72
CA ASP A 71 -9.42 0.32 -8.44
C ASP A 71 -8.03 0.40 -9.08
N LYS A 72 -7.94 -0.11 -10.32
CA LYS A 72 -6.70 -0.12 -11.11
C LYS A 72 -6.41 1.20 -11.81
N ASN A 73 -7.30 2.19 -11.71
CA ASN A 73 -7.12 3.48 -12.37
C ASN A 73 -6.35 4.48 -11.49
N THR A 74 -6.24 4.19 -10.19
CA THR A 74 -5.56 5.04 -9.21
C THR A 74 -4.36 4.32 -8.64
N ILE A 75 -3.20 4.98 -8.62
CA ILE A 75 -1.98 4.48 -7.98
C ILE A 75 -1.47 5.50 -6.96
N TYR A 76 -1.00 5.00 -5.82
CA TYR A 76 -0.50 5.80 -4.72
C TYR A 76 1.01 5.68 -4.59
N SER A 77 1.69 6.78 -4.30
CA SER A 77 3.12 6.81 -3.98
C SER A 77 3.34 6.52 -2.50
N THR A 78 4.21 5.56 -2.18
CA THR A 78 4.56 5.24 -0.78
C THR A 78 5.34 6.38 -0.12
N THR A 79 6.16 7.10 -0.90
CA THR A 79 6.98 8.22 -0.42
C THR A 79 6.17 9.48 -0.09
N SER A 80 4.92 9.56 -0.55
CA SER A 80 4.03 10.69 -0.26
C SER A 80 3.16 10.47 0.97
N ILE A 81 3.22 9.28 1.60
CA ILE A 81 2.49 8.99 2.83
C ILE A 81 3.19 9.66 4.00
N VAL A 82 2.44 10.45 4.76
CA VAL A 82 2.95 11.17 5.94
C VAL A 82 2.38 10.65 7.25
N LYS A 83 1.28 9.89 7.20
CA LYS A 83 0.63 9.33 8.39
C LYS A 83 -0.17 8.07 8.04
N VAL A 84 -0.11 7.08 8.94
CA VAL A 84 -1.00 5.93 8.99
C VAL A 84 -1.59 5.88 10.41
N GLU A 85 -2.90 5.78 10.53
CA GLU A 85 -3.58 5.67 11.83
C GLU A 85 -4.70 4.61 11.78
N ASN A 86 -4.77 3.73 12.78
CA ASN A 86 -5.94 2.87 12.98
C ASN A 86 -7.15 3.75 13.33
N LEU A 87 -8.35 3.31 12.92
CA LEU A 87 -9.64 3.98 13.18
C LEU A 87 -10.51 3.20 14.17
#